data_AF-A0A8H6HYQ1-F1
#
_entry.id   AF-A0A8H6HYQ1-F1
#
_cell.length_a   1.000
_cell.length_b   1.000
_cell.length_c   1.000
_cell.angle_alpha   90.00
_cell.angle_beta   90.00
_cell.angle_gamma   90.00
#
_symmetry.space_group_name_H-M   'P 1'
#
loop_
_entity.id
_entity.type
_entity.pdbx_description
1 polymer ?
#
loop_
_entity_poly.entity_id
_entity_poly.type
_entity_poly.pdbx_seq_one_letter_code
_entity_poly.pdbx_strand_id
1 'polypeptide(L)'
;MLPFYENERKRKINLGGSTRVSSASDLLDSVKAQREARLEQKRRQDSALRIQAFYRGRSQASATKEEVRKTFRNDVLGITGLRCLVLLGLDEAALGIWSQTVCSTAPEQVFALSKGQSWLTLVQRVALSVLTSVSRNPLSPNSLSHLQALTVLLSPGDVARAITSYLLNHDYYSLISTAFQHIPEAKSKKAPQTTSLTHLAVAPLSLYPPTSSTFVSSLSKFLVHIFTIPHLPNRIPLATLPSFVSSIPISHLHLLSPHTSQITSFLALQPNSVEARVHLVANCSMFFSPHYARFGCGIFAFWRRSAFSIPCFILRPPPLSAPARTRTA
;
A
#
# COMPACT_ATOMS: atom_id res chain seq x y z
N MET A 1 70.85 15.15 8.47
CA MET A 1 71.31 15.18 9.86
C MET A 1 70.09 15.17 10.78
N LEU A 2 69.82 14.05 11.45
CA LEU A 2 68.84 13.90 12.51
C LEU A 2 69.51 13.07 13.63
N PRO A 3 69.36 13.44 14.91
CA PRO A 3 70.22 12.95 15.97
C PRO A 3 69.80 11.56 16.44
N PHE A 4 70.76 10.65 16.46
CA PHE A 4 70.71 9.37 17.16
C PHE A 4 70.74 9.64 18.67
N TYR A 5 69.62 9.45 19.36
CA TYR A 5 69.63 9.28 20.82
C TYR A 5 69.81 7.79 21.12
N GLU A 6 71.07 7.39 21.28
CA GLU A 6 71.46 6.17 21.98
C GLU A 6 71.02 6.28 23.45
N ASN A 7 69.93 5.60 23.78
CA ASN A 7 69.59 5.28 25.16
C ASN A 7 69.38 3.77 25.23
N GLU A 8 70.49 3.04 25.21
CA GLU A 8 70.56 1.61 25.50
C GLU A 8 70.16 1.35 26.96
N ARG A 9 68.86 1.29 27.22
CA ARG A 9 68.34 0.62 28.43
C ARG A 9 68.63 -0.88 28.30
N LYS A 10 69.82 -1.30 28.74
CA LYS A 10 70.16 -2.70 28.99
C LYS A 10 69.08 -3.32 29.86
N ARG A 11 68.21 -4.14 29.25
CA ARG A 11 67.21 -4.93 29.97
C ARG A 11 67.99 -5.90 30.87
N LYS A 12 67.78 -5.82 32.19
CA LYS A 12 68.20 -6.88 33.13
C LYS A 12 67.46 -8.15 32.73
N ILE A 13 68.14 -9.02 31.98
CA ILE A 13 67.65 -10.37 31.69
C ILE A 13 67.96 -11.19 32.94
N ASN A 14 66.93 -11.43 33.76
CA ASN A 14 67.03 -12.40 34.84
C ASN A 14 67.10 -13.81 34.21
N LEU A 15 68.32 -14.34 34.12
CA LEU A 15 68.61 -15.71 33.67
C LEU A 15 68.50 -16.75 34.79
N GLY A 16 68.06 -16.35 35.99
CA GLY A 16 67.78 -17.25 37.10
C GLY A 16 66.41 -17.92 36.94
N GLY A 17 66.40 -19.12 36.36
CA GLY A 17 65.21 -19.96 36.25
C GLY A 17 64.67 -20.35 37.62
N SER A 18 63.65 -19.64 38.10
CA SER A 18 62.73 -20.19 39.08
C SER A 18 61.86 -21.21 38.36
N THR A 19 62.32 -22.46 38.34
CA THR A 19 61.54 -23.64 37.98
C THR A 19 60.46 -23.85 39.03
N ARG A 20 59.40 -23.03 38.99
CA ARG A 20 58.10 -23.54 39.40
C ARG A 20 57.78 -24.62 38.38
N VAL A 21 57.90 -25.88 38.79
CA VAL A 21 57.36 -27.03 38.05
C VAL A 21 55.85 -26.83 38.06
N SER A 22 55.36 -25.98 37.16
CA SER A 22 53.97 -25.96 36.75
C SER A 22 53.67 -27.39 36.33
N SER A 23 52.79 -28.06 37.06
CA SER A 23 52.38 -29.41 36.70
C SER A 23 51.92 -29.39 35.24
N ALA A 24 52.08 -30.48 34.52
CA ALA A 24 51.70 -30.55 33.11
C ALA A 24 50.24 -30.08 32.86
N SER A 25 49.37 -30.21 33.86
CA SER A 25 48.01 -29.63 33.89
C SER A 25 47.99 -28.11 33.77
N ASP A 26 48.81 -27.39 34.53
CA ASP A 26 48.83 -25.93 34.60
C ASP A 26 49.29 -25.33 33.27
N LEU A 27 50.25 -25.99 32.61
CA LEU A 27 50.70 -25.59 31.28
C LEU A 27 49.56 -25.75 30.26
N LEU A 28 48.88 -26.90 30.26
CA LEU A 28 47.74 -27.13 29.36
C LEU A 28 46.62 -26.11 29.57
N ASP A 29 46.32 -25.77 30.81
CA ASP A 29 45.27 -24.80 31.12
C ASP A 29 45.68 -23.37 30.73
N SER A 30 46.96 -23.00 30.88
CA SER A 30 47.47 -21.72 30.37
C SER A 30 47.37 -21.60 28.84
N VAL A 31 47.63 -22.69 28.11
CA VAL A 31 47.52 -22.73 26.63
C VAL A 31 46.06 -22.65 26.19
N LYS A 32 45.15 -23.34 26.87
CA LYS A 32 43.70 -23.24 26.62
C LYS A 32 43.21 -21.81 26.83
N ALA A 33 43.54 -21.20 27.97
CA ALA A 33 43.16 -19.82 28.29
C ALA A 33 43.68 -18.82 27.23
N GLN A 34 44.93 -18.98 26.78
CA GLN A 34 45.49 -18.13 25.73
C GLN A 34 44.77 -18.31 24.38
N ARG A 35 44.39 -19.54 24.03
CA ARG A 35 43.63 -19.83 22.81
C ARG A 35 42.23 -19.21 22.89
N GLU A 36 41.54 -19.36 24.00
CA GLU A 36 40.24 -18.75 24.24
C GLU A 36 40.30 -17.23 24.16
N ALA A 37 41.31 -16.60 24.77
CA ALA A 37 41.53 -15.16 24.68
C ALA A 37 41.72 -14.68 23.23
N ARG A 38 42.51 -15.41 22.41
CA ARG A 38 42.70 -15.09 20.99
C ARG A 38 41.41 -15.27 20.19
N LEU A 39 40.65 -16.33 20.45
CA LEU A 39 39.38 -16.56 19.77
C LEU A 39 38.36 -15.47 20.12
N GLU A 40 38.30 -15.07 21.39
CA GLU A 40 37.43 -13.99 21.84
C GLU A 40 37.85 -12.64 21.24
N GLN A 41 39.16 -12.35 21.21
CA GLN A 41 39.67 -11.15 20.53
C GLN A 41 39.34 -11.15 19.04
N LYS A 42 39.52 -12.29 18.35
CA LYS A 42 39.15 -12.45 16.94
C LYS A 42 37.64 -12.24 16.74
N ARG A 43 36.80 -12.85 17.58
CA ARG A 43 35.34 -12.68 17.55
C ARG A 43 34.93 -11.22 17.71
N ARG A 44 35.57 -10.48 18.62
CA ARG A 44 35.33 -9.04 18.81
C ARG A 44 35.74 -8.23 17.59
N GLN A 45 36.90 -8.53 17.01
CA GLN A 45 37.37 -7.88 15.79
C GLN A 45 36.43 -8.15 14.60
N ASP A 46 36.03 -9.40 14.38
CA ASP A 46 35.11 -9.79 13.31
C ASP A 46 33.73 -9.10 13.49
N SER A 47 33.24 -9.01 14.73
CA SER A 47 31.99 -8.32 15.04
C SER A 47 32.10 -6.81 14.79
N ALA A 48 33.21 -6.19 15.19
CA ALA A 48 33.48 -4.78 14.93
C ALA A 48 33.55 -4.48 13.42
N LEU A 49 34.22 -5.34 12.65
CA LEU A 49 34.30 -5.21 11.19
C LEU A 49 32.92 -5.31 10.53
N ARG A 50 32.05 -6.22 11.00
CA ARG A 50 30.66 -6.33 10.51
C ARG A 50 29.85 -5.07 10.79
N ILE A 51 29.96 -4.52 11.99
CA ILE A 51 29.26 -3.27 12.37
C ILE A 51 29.76 -2.11 11.51
N GLN A 52 31.07 -1.98 11.33
CA GLN A 52 31.66 -0.93 10.48
C GLN A 52 31.23 -1.06 9.02
N ALA A 53 31.24 -2.27 8.46
CA ALA A 53 30.78 -2.53 7.10
C ALA A 53 29.29 -2.17 6.93
N PHE A 54 28.44 -2.55 7.88
CA PHE A 54 27.03 -2.17 7.90
C PHE A 54 26.85 -0.66 7.94
N TYR A 55 27.55 0.04 8.83
CA TYR A 55 27.47 1.49 8.96
C TYR A 55 27.92 2.21 7.68
N ARG A 56 29.06 1.79 7.10
CA ARG A 56 29.56 2.33 5.82
C ARG A 56 28.55 2.11 4.69
N GLY A 57 27.99 0.90 4.59
CA GLY A 57 26.95 0.58 3.60
C GLY A 57 25.71 1.46 3.76
N ARG A 58 25.23 1.64 5.01
CA ARG A 58 24.07 2.50 5.30
C ARG A 58 24.36 3.98 4.99
N SER A 59 25.55 4.46 5.32
CA SER A 59 25.97 5.84 5.04
C SER A 59 26.06 6.10 3.53
N GLN A 60 26.69 5.18 2.77
CA GLN A 60 26.78 5.28 1.32
C GLN A 60 25.39 5.26 0.68
N ALA A 61 24.52 4.34 1.10
CA ALA A 61 23.15 4.26 0.59
C ALA A 61 22.36 5.55 0.88
N SER A 62 22.54 6.16 2.05
CA SER A 62 21.92 7.45 2.38
C SER A 62 22.46 8.59 1.51
N ALA A 63 23.76 8.62 1.25
CA ALA A 63 24.39 9.63 0.40
C ALA A 63 23.90 9.50 -1.06
N THR A 64 23.88 8.29 -1.61
CA THR A 64 23.32 8.01 -2.95
C THR A 64 21.85 8.37 -3.02
N LYS A 65 21.06 8.07 -1.99
CA LYS A 65 19.64 8.45 -1.95
C LYS A 65 19.47 9.98 -2.02
N GLU A 66 20.32 10.74 -1.32
CA GLU A 66 20.27 12.20 -1.37
C GLU A 66 20.69 12.76 -2.73
N GLU A 67 21.70 12.16 -3.38
CA GLU A 67 22.07 12.50 -4.75
C GLU A 67 20.91 12.24 -5.73
N VAL A 68 20.24 11.09 -5.63
CA VAL A 68 19.05 10.78 -6.44
C VAL A 68 17.93 11.79 -6.20
N ARG A 69 17.71 12.25 -4.95
CA ARG A 69 16.73 13.31 -4.66
C ARG A 69 17.12 14.64 -5.30
N LYS A 70 18.40 15.01 -5.29
CA LYS A 70 18.88 16.23 -5.94
C LYS A 70 18.64 16.17 -7.45
N THR A 71 19.00 15.05 -8.09
CA THR A 71 18.75 14.83 -9.52
C THR A 71 17.25 14.89 -9.85
N PHE A 72 16.40 14.27 -9.04
CA PHE A 72 14.95 14.34 -9.19
C PHE A 72 14.41 15.78 -9.17
N ARG A 73 14.88 16.62 -8.24
CA ARG A 73 14.41 18.02 -8.12
C ARG A 73 14.72 18.86 -9.35
N ASN A 74 15.75 18.52 -10.12
CA ASN A 74 16.14 19.24 -11.32
C ASN A 74 15.27 18.89 -12.55
N ASP A 75 14.61 17.74 -12.54
CA ASP A 75 13.80 17.24 -13.66
C ASP A 75 12.58 16.45 -13.17
N VAL A 76 11.65 17.12 -12.48
CA VAL A 76 10.57 16.42 -11.75
C VAL A 76 9.65 15.60 -12.67
N LEU A 77 9.31 16.12 -13.86
CA LEU A 77 8.38 15.47 -14.79
C LEU A 77 9.07 14.66 -15.89
N GLY A 78 10.35 14.91 -16.17
CA GLY A 78 11.07 14.21 -17.21
C GLY A 78 11.40 12.76 -16.86
N ILE A 79 11.90 12.04 -17.86
CA ILE A 79 12.21 10.60 -17.74
C ILE A 79 13.25 10.35 -16.63
N THR A 80 14.21 11.27 -16.45
CA THR A 80 15.24 11.13 -15.41
C THR A 80 14.62 11.24 -14.03
N GLY A 81 13.77 12.25 -13.79
CA GLY A 81 13.07 12.36 -12.50
C GLY A 81 12.15 11.20 -12.22
N LEU A 82 11.40 10.72 -13.21
CA LEU A 82 10.54 9.54 -13.04
C LEU A 82 11.35 8.29 -12.68
N ARG A 83 12.54 8.08 -13.28
CA ARG A 83 13.45 7.00 -12.88
C ARG A 83 13.94 7.17 -11.45
N CYS A 84 14.37 8.38 -11.09
CA CYS A 84 14.76 8.71 -9.72
C CYS A 84 13.62 8.41 -8.74
N LEU A 85 12.38 8.77 -9.08
CA LEU A 85 11.21 8.56 -8.23
C LEU A 85 10.91 7.06 -8.03
N VAL A 86 11.01 6.26 -9.10
CA VAL A 86 10.89 4.79 -9.00
C VAL A 86 11.99 4.20 -8.11
N LEU A 87 13.23 4.68 -8.19
CA LEU A 87 14.34 4.25 -7.33
C LEU A 87 14.16 4.68 -5.86
N LEU A 88 13.58 5.86 -5.64
CA LEU A 88 13.26 6.37 -4.30
C LEU A 88 12.08 5.60 -3.66
N GLY A 89 11.22 4.99 -4.47
CA GLY A 89 10.08 4.19 -4.04
C GLY A 89 9.01 5.03 -3.36
N LEU A 90 8.69 4.70 -2.09
CA LEU A 90 7.67 5.39 -1.29
C LEU A 90 8.25 6.59 -0.52
N ASP A 91 9.19 7.33 -1.11
CA ASP A 91 9.70 8.57 -0.51
C ASP A 91 8.64 9.67 -0.63
N GLU A 92 7.89 9.87 0.45
CA GLU A 92 6.67 10.69 0.43
C GLU A 92 6.92 12.17 0.13
N ALA A 93 8.11 12.69 0.46
CA ALA A 93 8.48 14.05 0.09
C ALA A 93 8.66 14.19 -1.43
N ALA A 94 9.35 13.22 -2.07
CA ALA A 94 9.56 13.23 -3.50
C ALA A 94 8.25 12.99 -4.28
N LEU A 95 7.42 12.03 -3.84
CA LEU A 95 6.09 11.80 -4.40
C LEU A 95 5.21 13.04 -4.27
N GLY A 96 5.31 13.76 -3.14
CA GLY A 96 4.56 14.99 -2.87
C GLY A 96 4.90 16.08 -3.88
N ILE A 97 6.19 16.35 -4.08
CA ILE A 97 6.69 17.30 -5.09
C ILE A 97 6.18 16.91 -6.47
N TRP A 98 6.36 15.64 -6.88
CA TRP A 98 5.90 15.17 -8.19
C TRP A 98 4.40 15.38 -8.38
N SER A 99 3.59 15.01 -7.39
CA SER A 99 2.13 15.11 -7.49
C SER A 99 1.65 16.55 -7.56
N GLN A 100 2.26 17.45 -6.77
CA GLN A 100 1.98 18.88 -6.84
C GLN A 100 2.34 19.45 -8.21
N THR A 101 3.51 19.08 -8.76
CA THR A 101 3.92 19.51 -10.10
C THR A 101 2.98 18.99 -11.18
N VAL A 102 2.51 17.74 -11.09
CA VAL A 102 1.49 17.19 -12.02
C VAL A 102 0.18 17.99 -11.92
N CYS A 103 -0.25 18.37 -10.71
CA CYS A 103 -1.47 19.15 -10.52
C CYS A 103 -1.36 20.60 -11.00
N SER A 104 -0.18 21.21 -10.90
CA SER A 104 0.06 22.59 -11.37
C SER A 104 0.30 22.67 -12.88
N THR A 105 0.60 21.54 -13.52
CA THR A 105 0.88 21.45 -14.95
C THR A 105 -0.40 21.13 -15.70
N ALA A 106 -0.63 21.76 -16.85
CA ALA A 106 -1.79 21.47 -17.68
C ALA A 106 -1.76 19.98 -18.14
N PRO A 107 -2.91 19.26 -18.15
CA PRO A 107 -2.94 17.84 -18.51
C PRO A 107 -2.27 17.54 -19.86
N GLU A 108 -2.44 18.43 -20.85
CA GLU A 108 -1.87 18.29 -22.19
C GLU A 108 -0.34 18.26 -22.15
N GLN A 109 0.28 19.04 -21.27
CA GLN A 109 1.73 19.08 -21.11
C GLN A 109 2.25 17.82 -20.39
N VAL A 110 1.51 17.30 -19.41
CA VAL A 110 1.83 16.03 -18.74
C VAL A 110 1.82 14.89 -19.76
N PHE A 111 0.80 14.84 -20.61
CA PHE A 111 0.67 13.80 -21.64
C PHE A 111 1.52 14.03 -22.89
N ALA A 112 2.02 15.24 -23.15
CA ALA A 112 2.94 15.50 -24.27
C ALA A 112 4.24 14.68 -24.16
N LEU A 113 4.62 14.30 -22.94
CA LEU A 113 5.79 13.45 -22.63
C LEU A 113 5.56 11.97 -22.94
N SER A 114 4.32 11.56 -23.25
CA SER A 114 3.95 10.16 -23.48
C SER A 114 4.47 9.54 -24.79
N LYS A 115 5.13 10.32 -25.65
CA LYS A 115 5.67 9.85 -26.93
C LYS A 115 6.75 8.75 -26.80
N GLY A 116 7.33 8.57 -25.61
CA GLY A 116 8.30 7.49 -25.33
C GLY A 116 7.70 6.32 -24.54
N GLN A 117 7.96 5.07 -24.96
CA GLN A 117 7.51 3.87 -24.23
C GLN A 117 8.04 3.80 -22.79
N SER A 118 9.23 4.36 -22.54
CA SER A 118 9.82 4.44 -21.20
C SER A 118 9.01 5.33 -20.25
N TRP A 119 8.36 6.38 -20.75
CA TRP A 119 7.57 7.28 -19.92
C TRP A 119 6.36 6.57 -19.34
N LEU A 120 5.59 5.85 -20.17
CA LEU A 120 4.35 5.19 -19.73
C LEU A 120 4.61 4.16 -18.63
N THR A 121 5.65 3.33 -18.80
CA THR A 121 6.02 2.31 -17.80
C THR A 121 6.46 2.92 -16.48
N LEU A 122 7.19 4.04 -16.51
CA LEU A 122 7.60 4.76 -15.31
C LEU A 122 6.41 5.43 -14.62
N VAL A 123 5.53 6.10 -15.37
CA VAL A 123 4.33 6.75 -14.81
C VAL A 123 3.38 5.72 -14.22
N GLN A 124 3.22 4.56 -14.83
CA GLN A 124 2.47 3.43 -14.26
C GLN A 124 3.00 3.02 -12.87
N ARG A 125 4.32 2.88 -12.73
CA ARG A 125 4.99 2.54 -11.45
C ARG A 125 4.86 3.64 -10.42
N VAL A 126 5.00 4.90 -10.84
CA VAL A 126 4.82 6.07 -9.96
C VAL A 126 3.37 6.17 -9.51
N ALA A 127 2.39 6.05 -10.41
CA ALA A 127 0.97 6.06 -10.07
C ALA A 127 0.61 4.97 -9.05
N LEU A 128 1.17 3.76 -9.19
CA LEU A 128 1.01 2.69 -8.20
C LEU A 128 1.64 3.06 -6.86
N SER A 129 2.82 3.68 -6.86
CA SER A 129 3.52 4.11 -5.64
C SER A 129 2.73 5.21 -4.92
N VAL A 130 2.18 6.16 -5.66
CA VAL A 130 1.31 7.23 -5.16
C VAL A 130 0.03 6.65 -4.55
N LEU A 131 -0.64 5.74 -5.25
CA LEU A 131 -1.84 5.07 -4.74
C LEU A 131 -1.54 4.24 -3.47
N THR A 132 -0.39 3.56 -3.43
CA THR A 132 0.08 2.81 -2.25
C THR A 132 0.40 3.73 -1.08
N SER A 133 0.96 4.92 -1.34
CA SER A 133 1.19 5.93 -0.29
C SER A 133 -0.13 6.40 0.31
N VAL A 134 -1.09 6.76 -0.55
CA VAL A 134 -2.44 7.17 -0.12
C VAL A 134 -3.16 6.07 0.65
N SER A 135 -3.05 4.80 0.24
CA SER A 135 -3.70 3.71 0.95
C SER A 135 -3.14 3.49 2.35
N ARG A 136 -1.85 3.75 2.55
CA ARG A 136 -1.18 3.62 3.87
C ARG A 136 -1.44 4.80 4.79
N ASN A 137 -1.49 6.01 4.24
CA ASN A 137 -1.72 7.22 5.02
C ASN A 137 -2.59 8.22 4.24
N PRO A 138 -3.92 8.00 4.17
CA PRO A 138 -4.81 8.87 3.39
C PRO A 138 -4.95 10.27 3.98
N LEU A 139 -4.52 10.48 5.22
CA LEU A 139 -4.51 11.78 5.90
C LEU A 139 -3.13 12.45 5.87
N SER A 140 -2.18 11.94 5.07
CA SER A 140 -0.89 12.61 4.86
C SER A 140 -1.11 14.02 4.26
N PRO A 141 -0.21 14.98 4.52
CA PRO A 141 -0.35 16.33 3.95
C PRO A 141 -0.31 16.33 2.42
N ASN A 142 0.31 15.33 1.80
CA ASN A 142 0.44 15.21 0.35
C ASN A 142 -0.68 14.37 -0.30
N SER A 143 -1.53 13.71 0.50
CA SER A 143 -2.51 12.75 0.00
C SER A 143 -3.53 13.36 -0.95
N LEU A 144 -3.91 14.63 -0.74
CA LEU A 144 -4.83 15.32 -1.63
C LEU A 144 -4.18 15.57 -3.00
N SER A 145 -2.93 16.04 -3.03
CA SER A 145 -2.18 16.24 -4.27
C SER A 145 -1.95 14.92 -5.01
N HIS A 146 -1.68 13.83 -4.29
CA HIS A 146 -1.59 12.47 -4.84
C HIS A 146 -2.88 12.06 -5.56
N LEU A 147 -4.02 12.23 -4.88
CA LEU A 147 -5.33 11.87 -5.43
C LEU A 147 -5.70 12.74 -6.64
N GLN A 148 -5.37 14.03 -6.61
CA GLN A 148 -5.56 14.94 -7.74
C GLN A 148 -4.68 14.55 -8.93
N ALA A 149 -3.39 14.24 -8.71
CA ALA A 149 -2.48 13.78 -9.76
C ALA A 149 -2.97 12.47 -10.40
N LEU A 150 -3.46 11.52 -9.59
CA LEU A 150 -4.10 10.31 -10.10
C LEU A 150 -5.35 10.63 -10.92
N THR A 151 -6.17 11.59 -10.50
CA THR A 151 -7.36 12.01 -11.26
C THR A 151 -6.98 12.58 -12.63
N VAL A 152 -5.91 13.38 -12.70
CA VAL A 152 -5.36 13.88 -13.98
C VAL A 152 -4.89 12.74 -14.87
N LEU A 153 -4.10 11.80 -14.32
CA LEU A 153 -3.58 10.65 -15.07
C LEU A 153 -4.66 9.67 -15.54
N LEU A 154 -5.78 9.58 -14.82
CA LEU A 154 -6.91 8.71 -15.15
C LEU A 154 -8.03 9.44 -15.91
N SER A 155 -7.78 10.66 -16.38
CA SER A 155 -8.71 11.38 -17.26
C SER A 155 -8.91 10.63 -18.59
N PRO A 156 -10.08 10.73 -19.25
CA PRO A 156 -10.39 9.93 -20.43
C PRO A 156 -9.33 10.01 -21.55
N GLY A 157 -8.81 8.85 -21.99
CA GLY A 157 -7.82 8.77 -23.06
C GLY A 157 -7.10 7.41 -23.13
N ASP A 158 -6.36 7.17 -24.20
CA ASP A 158 -5.65 5.90 -24.44
C ASP A 158 -4.57 5.63 -23.39
N VAL A 159 -3.81 6.69 -23.05
CA VAL A 159 -2.78 6.65 -22.01
C VAL A 159 -3.40 6.30 -20.66
N ALA A 160 -4.51 6.93 -20.29
CA ALA A 160 -5.22 6.65 -19.05
C ALA A 160 -5.75 5.22 -18.99
N ARG A 161 -6.23 4.65 -20.12
CA ARG A 161 -6.62 3.23 -20.19
C ARG A 161 -5.43 2.30 -19.94
N ALA A 162 -4.25 2.63 -20.45
CA ALA A 162 -3.04 1.85 -20.19
C ALA A 162 -2.57 1.96 -18.73
N ILE A 163 -2.62 3.16 -18.14
CA ILE A 163 -2.29 3.37 -16.72
C ILE A 163 -3.29 2.64 -15.82
N THR A 164 -4.59 2.79 -16.08
CA THR A 164 -5.67 2.14 -15.32
C THR A 164 -5.55 0.62 -15.39
N SER A 165 -5.27 0.06 -16.57
CA SER A 165 -5.12 -1.39 -16.74
C SER A 165 -3.98 -1.92 -15.89
N TYR A 166 -2.85 -1.20 -15.88
CA TYR A 166 -1.71 -1.53 -15.02
C TYR A 166 -2.11 -1.49 -13.54
N LEU A 167 -2.78 -0.43 -13.07
CA LEU A 167 -3.21 -0.32 -11.68
C LEU A 167 -4.21 -1.42 -11.28
N LEU A 168 -5.17 -1.77 -12.14
CA LEU A 168 -6.15 -2.83 -11.90
C LEU A 168 -5.50 -4.22 -11.71
N ASN A 169 -4.35 -4.44 -12.37
CA ASN A 169 -3.53 -5.64 -12.21
C ASN A 169 -2.68 -5.62 -10.93
N HIS A 170 -2.59 -4.49 -10.25
CA HIS A 170 -1.84 -4.28 -9.00
C HIS A 170 -2.78 -3.77 -7.88
N ASP A 171 -3.91 -4.47 -7.71
CA ASP A 171 -4.81 -4.31 -6.56
C ASP A 171 -5.43 -2.91 -6.38
N TYR A 172 -5.63 -2.15 -7.46
CA TYR A 172 -6.23 -0.80 -7.45
C TYR A 172 -7.40 -0.65 -6.47
N TYR A 173 -8.44 -1.48 -6.60
CA TYR A 173 -9.64 -1.38 -5.76
C TYR A 173 -9.40 -1.76 -4.30
N SER A 174 -8.48 -2.69 -4.03
CA SER A 174 -8.07 -3.03 -2.67
C SER A 174 -7.36 -1.87 -2.00
N LEU A 175 -6.46 -1.18 -2.73
CA LEU A 175 -5.75 0.01 -2.25
C LEU A 175 -6.72 1.18 -1.99
N ILE A 176 -7.68 1.43 -2.89
CA ILE A 176 -8.72 2.45 -2.69
C ILE A 176 -9.60 2.12 -1.48
N SER A 177 -10.04 0.86 -1.34
CA SER A 177 -10.83 0.41 -0.19
C SER A 177 -10.08 0.60 1.13
N THR A 178 -8.81 0.23 1.14
CA THR A 178 -7.91 0.42 2.29
C THR A 178 -7.77 1.89 2.65
N ALA A 179 -7.64 2.78 1.65
CA ALA A 179 -7.61 4.22 1.87
C ALA A 179 -8.91 4.75 2.53
N PHE A 180 -10.08 4.31 2.05
CA PHE A 180 -11.38 4.67 2.65
C PHE A 180 -11.50 4.22 4.10
N GLN A 181 -11.03 3.01 4.42
CA GLN A 181 -11.14 2.44 5.75
C GLN A 181 -10.19 3.12 6.75
N HIS A 182 -9.00 3.54 6.31
CA HIS A 182 -8.05 4.29 7.14
C HIS A 182 -8.50 5.73 7.45
N ILE A 183 -9.45 6.30 6.72
CA ILE A 183 -10.07 7.59 7.08
C ILE A 183 -11.11 7.32 8.18
N PRO A 184 -10.97 7.91 9.39
CA PRO A 184 -11.96 7.74 10.45
C PRO A 184 -13.34 8.26 10.02
N GLU A 185 -14.40 7.50 10.32
CA GLU A 185 -15.78 7.83 9.90
C GLU A 185 -16.21 9.24 10.34
N ALA A 186 -15.84 9.62 11.56
CA ALA A 186 -16.13 10.95 12.11
C ALA A 186 -15.54 12.11 11.29
N LYS A 187 -14.45 11.86 10.54
CA LYS A 187 -13.77 12.85 9.69
C LYS A 187 -14.14 12.71 8.21
N SER A 188 -14.72 11.57 7.80
CA SER A 188 -14.98 11.23 6.40
C SER A 188 -15.76 12.30 5.65
N LYS A 189 -16.80 12.88 6.25
CA LYS A 189 -17.65 13.88 5.58
C LYS A 189 -16.96 15.23 5.34
N LYS A 190 -15.87 15.52 6.05
CA LYS A 190 -15.15 16.80 5.99
C LYS A 190 -13.80 16.70 5.27
N ALA A 191 -13.32 15.47 5.04
CA ALA A 191 -12.02 15.23 4.44
C ALA A 191 -12.10 15.39 2.91
N PRO A 192 -11.41 16.36 2.28
CA PRO A 192 -11.45 16.52 0.81
C PRO A 192 -10.95 15.27 0.06
N GLN A 193 -10.14 14.44 0.71
CA GLN A 193 -9.64 13.18 0.16
C GLN A 193 -10.75 12.20 -0.18
N THR A 194 -11.85 12.17 0.58
CA THR A 194 -12.94 11.22 0.32
C THR A 194 -13.64 11.53 -0.99
N THR A 195 -13.79 12.81 -1.34
CA THR A 195 -14.33 13.23 -2.65
C THR A 195 -13.48 12.66 -3.78
N SER A 196 -12.17 12.87 -3.74
CA SER A 196 -11.27 12.37 -4.78
C SER A 196 -11.21 10.84 -4.83
N LEU A 197 -11.22 10.16 -3.67
CA LEU A 197 -11.30 8.70 -3.61
C LEU A 197 -12.62 8.17 -4.22
N THR A 198 -13.73 8.86 -4.01
CA THR A 198 -15.03 8.50 -4.60
C THR A 198 -14.99 8.60 -6.13
N HIS A 199 -14.39 9.67 -6.68
CA HIS A 199 -14.21 9.80 -8.13
C HIS A 199 -13.28 8.71 -8.70
N LEU A 200 -12.15 8.46 -8.04
CA LEU A 200 -11.21 7.41 -8.44
C LEU A 200 -11.84 6.01 -8.36
N ALA A 201 -12.71 5.76 -7.38
CA ALA A 201 -13.39 4.47 -7.24
C ALA A 201 -14.28 4.11 -8.44
N VAL A 202 -14.82 5.10 -9.16
CA VAL A 202 -15.68 4.85 -10.34
C VAL A 202 -14.95 5.08 -11.67
N ALA A 203 -13.78 5.72 -11.67
CA ALA A 203 -13.06 6.08 -12.88
C ALA A 203 -12.83 4.90 -13.86
N PRO A 204 -12.36 3.71 -13.43
CA PRO A 204 -12.15 2.59 -14.35
C PRO A 204 -13.44 2.13 -15.05
N LEU A 205 -14.61 2.28 -14.40
CA LEU A 205 -15.89 1.86 -14.98
C LEU A 205 -16.33 2.77 -16.13
N SER A 206 -15.85 4.01 -16.16
CA SER A 206 -16.10 4.96 -17.26
C SER A 206 -15.11 4.84 -18.41
N LEU A 207 -13.90 4.31 -18.16
CA LEU A 207 -12.81 4.24 -19.13
C LEU A 207 -12.93 3.06 -20.11
N TYR A 208 -13.60 1.98 -19.70
CA TYR A 208 -13.71 0.76 -20.50
C TYR A 208 -15.14 0.59 -21.03
N PRO A 209 -15.32 0.19 -22.30
CA PRO A 209 -16.64 -0.09 -22.83
C PRO A 209 -17.22 -1.34 -22.14
N PRO A 210 -18.57 -1.41 -21.96
CA PRO A 210 -19.22 -2.55 -21.32
C PRO A 210 -18.99 -3.90 -22.00
N THR A 211 -18.60 -3.89 -23.28
CA THR A 211 -18.27 -5.09 -24.07
C THR A 211 -16.90 -5.69 -23.73
N SER A 212 -16.05 -4.96 -23.01
CA SER A 212 -14.70 -5.41 -22.68
C SER A 212 -14.67 -6.32 -21.45
N SER A 213 -13.81 -7.33 -21.47
CA SER A 213 -13.56 -8.19 -20.30
C SER A 213 -12.97 -7.40 -19.13
N THR A 214 -12.18 -6.36 -19.42
CA THR A 214 -11.62 -5.45 -18.41
C THR A 214 -12.71 -4.70 -17.66
N PHE A 215 -13.78 -4.26 -18.33
CA PHE A 215 -14.92 -3.63 -17.67
C PHE A 215 -15.59 -4.59 -16.69
N VAL A 216 -15.91 -5.82 -17.12
CA VAL A 216 -16.56 -6.83 -16.27
C VAL A 216 -15.69 -7.18 -15.07
N SER A 217 -14.38 -7.38 -15.27
CA SER A 217 -13.43 -7.62 -14.19
C SER A 217 -13.35 -6.43 -13.22
N SER A 218 -13.33 -5.21 -13.74
CA SER A 218 -13.31 -3.99 -12.93
C SER A 218 -14.58 -3.82 -12.11
N LEU A 219 -15.75 -4.07 -12.70
CA LEU A 219 -17.04 -4.00 -12.02
C LEU A 219 -17.16 -5.05 -10.91
N SER A 220 -16.68 -6.27 -11.17
CA SER A 220 -16.60 -7.33 -10.16
C SER A 220 -15.72 -6.91 -8.96
N LYS A 221 -14.48 -6.45 -9.23
CA LYS A 221 -13.56 -5.98 -8.19
C LYS A 221 -14.10 -4.76 -7.45
N PHE A 222 -14.79 -3.84 -8.14
CA PHE A 222 -15.45 -2.68 -7.55
C PHE A 222 -16.50 -3.12 -6.52
N LEU A 223 -17.38 -4.06 -6.84
CA LEU A 223 -18.35 -4.57 -5.87
C LEU A 223 -17.67 -5.27 -4.69
N VAL A 224 -16.66 -6.09 -4.97
CA VAL A 224 -15.95 -6.86 -3.95
C VAL A 224 -15.19 -5.99 -2.95
N HIS A 225 -14.58 -4.89 -3.39
CA HIS A 225 -13.70 -4.08 -2.54
C HIS A 225 -14.34 -2.76 -2.09
N ILE A 226 -15.16 -2.12 -2.92
CA ILE A 226 -15.77 -0.82 -2.59
C ILE A 226 -17.10 -1.04 -1.89
N PHE A 227 -17.98 -1.88 -2.41
CA PHE A 227 -19.29 -2.12 -1.79
C PHE A 227 -19.22 -2.93 -0.49
N THR A 228 -18.08 -3.51 -0.15
CA THR A 228 -17.85 -4.15 1.15
C THR A 228 -17.32 -3.19 2.22
N ILE A 229 -17.08 -1.92 1.87
CA ILE A 229 -16.66 -0.90 2.85
C ILE A 229 -17.80 -0.68 3.86
N PRO A 230 -17.51 -0.79 5.18
CA PRO A 230 -18.50 -0.54 6.22
C PRO A 230 -19.09 0.87 6.11
N HIS A 231 -20.42 0.96 6.17
CA HIS A 231 -21.16 2.22 6.15
C HIS A 231 -20.78 3.15 4.98
N LEU A 232 -20.51 2.60 3.79
CA LEU A 232 -20.06 3.35 2.62
C LEU A 232 -20.91 4.61 2.32
N PRO A 233 -22.26 4.59 2.33
CA PRO A 233 -23.07 5.79 2.13
C PRO A 233 -22.75 6.92 3.13
N ASN A 234 -22.42 6.58 4.37
CA ASN A 234 -22.09 7.55 5.41
C ASN A 234 -20.66 8.09 5.30
N ARG A 235 -19.78 7.38 4.58
CA ARG A 235 -18.39 7.78 4.32
C ARG A 235 -18.26 8.72 3.13
N ILE A 236 -19.16 8.64 2.16
CA ILE A 236 -19.16 9.51 0.98
C ILE A 236 -19.75 10.88 1.34
N PRO A 237 -19.08 12.01 1.01
CA PRO A 237 -19.65 13.33 1.19
C PRO A 237 -20.99 13.49 0.44
N LEU A 238 -21.96 14.15 1.08
CA LEU A 238 -23.30 14.29 0.52
C LEU A 238 -23.30 15.01 -0.85
N ALA A 239 -22.39 15.96 -1.04
CA ALA A 239 -22.23 16.68 -2.31
C ALA A 239 -21.80 15.77 -3.48
N THR A 240 -21.00 14.74 -3.20
CA THR A 240 -20.47 13.81 -4.21
C THR A 240 -21.32 12.57 -4.40
N LEU A 241 -22.23 12.29 -3.47
CA LEU A 241 -23.06 11.09 -3.47
C LEU A 241 -23.91 10.95 -4.76
N PRO A 242 -24.58 11.99 -5.29
CA PRO A 242 -25.35 11.85 -6.52
C PRO A 242 -24.46 11.48 -7.72
N SER A 243 -23.28 12.11 -7.83
CA SER A 243 -22.32 11.81 -8.89
C SER A 243 -21.82 10.36 -8.80
N PHE A 244 -21.46 9.91 -7.59
CA PHE A 244 -21.07 8.52 -7.36
C PHE A 244 -22.15 7.54 -7.81
N VAL A 245 -23.40 7.74 -7.38
CA VAL A 245 -24.52 6.86 -7.73
C VAL A 245 -24.77 6.84 -9.23
N SER A 246 -24.75 8.00 -9.88
CA SER A 246 -24.96 8.11 -11.33
C SER A 246 -23.85 7.45 -12.17
N SER A 247 -22.64 7.32 -11.61
CA SER A 247 -21.50 6.70 -12.27
C SER A 247 -21.46 5.18 -12.11
N ILE A 248 -22.29 4.59 -11.25
CA ILE A 248 -22.40 3.14 -11.14
C ILE A 248 -23.16 2.62 -12.36
N PRO A 249 -22.59 1.69 -13.16
CA PRO A 249 -23.24 1.17 -14.37
C PRO A 249 -24.29 0.11 -14.01
N ILE A 250 -25.35 0.51 -13.31
CA ILE A 250 -26.39 -0.37 -12.76
C ILE A 250 -27.04 -1.22 -13.87
N SER A 251 -27.27 -0.65 -15.05
CA SER A 251 -27.82 -1.36 -16.21
C SER A 251 -26.97 -2.55 -16.67
N HIS A 252 -25.67 -2.56 -16.38
CA HIS A 252 -24.71 -3.57 -16.79
C HIS A 252 -24.43 -4.63 -15.71
N LEU A 253 -25.10 -4.59 -14.55
CA LEU A 253 -24.89 -5.57 -13.48
C LEU A 253 -25.19 -7.01 -13.91
N HIS A 254 -26.05 -7.20 -14.91
CA HIS A 254 -26.37 -8.52 -15.47
C HIS A 254 -25.12 -9.24 -16.04
N LEU A 255 -24.10 -8.48 -16.48
CA LEU A 255 -22.83 -9.02 -16.99
C LEU A 255 -22.04 -9.78 -15.91
N LEU A 256 -22.33 -9.55 -14.62
CA LEU A 256 -21.69 -10.26 -13.52
C LEU A 256 -22.31 -11.63 -13.22
N SER A 257 -23.45 -11.97 -13.83
CA SER A 257 -24.16 -13.23 -13.57
C SER A 257 -23.23 -14.47 -13.67
N PRO A 258 -22.37 -14.61 -14.71
CA PRO A 258 -21.43 -15.74 -14.81
C PRO A 258 -20.33 -15.75 -13.73
N HIS A 259 -20.02 -14.58 -13.15
CA HIS A 259 -18.95 -14.40 -12.16
C HIS A 259 -19.44 -14.43 -10.71
N THR A 260 -20.74 -14.64 -10.48
CA THR A 260 -21.33 -14.61 -9.13
C THR A 260 -20.64 -15.61 -8.19
N SER A 261 -20.36 -16.83 -8.66
CA SER A 261 -19.68 -17.86 -7.86
C SER A 261 -18.27 -17.43 -7.43
N GLN A 262 -17.51 -16.84 -8.35
CA GLN A 262 -16.17 -16.30 -8.10
C GLN A 262 -16.19 -15.15 -7.09
N ILE A 263 -17.16 -14.24 -7.20
CA ILE A 263 -17.36 -13.15 -6.23
C ILE A 263 -17.66 -13.73 -4.84
N THR A 264 -18.59 -14.69 -4.76
CA THR A 264 -18.97 -15.29 -3.46
C THR A 264 -17.85 -16.10 -2.83
N SER A 265 -17.04 -16.81 -3.62
CA SER A 265 -15.89 -17.57 -3.12
C SER A 265 -14.77 -16.64 -2.66
N PHE A 266 -14.48 -15.58 -3.41
CA PHE A 266 -13.51 -14.56 -2.99
C PHE A 266 -13.91 -13.94 -1.64
N LEU A 267 -15.19 -13.55 -1.49
CA LEU A 267 -15.69 -13.02 -0.22
C LEU A 267 -15.65 -14.06 0.90
N ALA A 268 -15.82 -15.35 0.60
CA ALA A 268 -15.72 -16.43 1.59
C ALA A 268 -14.32 -16.55 2.20
N LEU A 269 -13.28 -16.27 1.41
CA LEU A 269 -11.87 -16.39 1.81
C LEU A 269 -11.35 -15.19 2.61
N GLN A 270 -12.12 -14.11 2.71
CA GLN A 270 -11.73 -12.94 3.49
C GLN A 270 -11.83 -13.22 5.00
N PRO A 271 -10.91 -12.68 5.85
CA PRO A 271 -10.93 -12.89 7.30
C PRO A 271 -12.28 -12.51 7.95
N ASN A 272 -12.95 -11.49 7.39
CA ASN A 272 -14.26 -11.00 7.85
C ASN A 272 -15.36 -11.29 6.81
N SER A 273 -15.38 -12.51 6.27
CA SER A 273 -16.24 -12.90 5.13
C SER A 273 -17.73 -12.61 5.34
N VAL A 274 -18.26 -12.88 6.53
CA VAL A 274 -19.67 -12.64 6.86
C VAL A 274 -19.97 -11.14 6.86
N GLU A 275 -19.15 -10.35 7.54
CA GLU A 275 -19.33 -8.91 7.65
C GLU A 275 -19.23 -8.23 6.28
N ALA A 276 -18.23 -8.60 5.47
CA ALA A 276 -18.07 -8.10 4.11
C ALA A 276 -19.31 -8.37 3.25
N ARG A 277 -19.92 -9.55 3.36
CA ARG A 277 -21.17 -9.87 2.65
C ARG A 277 -22.35 -9.04 3.16
N VAL A 278 -22.46 -8.83 4.47
CA VAL A 278 -23.50 -7.97 5.06
C VAL A 278 -23.37 -6.54 4.52
N HIS A 279 -22.16 -5.97 4.52
CA HIS A 279 -21.91 -4.64 3.96
C HIS A 279 -22.19 -4.57 2.47
N LEU A 280 -21.80 -5.59 1.70
CA LEU A 280 -22.13 -5.69 0.28
C LEU A 280 -23.64 -5.60 0.05
N VAL A 281 -24.43 -6.41 0.77
CA VAL A 281 -25.90 -6.43 0.64
C VAL A 281 -26.53 -5.13 1.13
N ALA A 282 -26.08 -4.58 2.25
CA ALA A 282 -26.57 -3.31 2.79
C ALA A 282 -26.31 -2.15 1.81
N ASN A 283 -25.08 -2.03 1.32
CA ASN A 283 -24.68 -0.99 0.38
C ASN A 283 -25.38 -1.19 -0.98
N CYS A 284 -25.50 -2.42 -1.49
CA CYS A 284 -26.29 -2.70 -2.70
C CYS A 284 -27.75 -2.28 -2.51
N SER A 285 -28.38 -2.64 -1.39
CA SER A 285 -29.78 -2.30 -1.12
C SER A 285 -29.97 -0.78 -1.07
N MET A 286 -29.06 -0.05 -0.41
CA MET A 286 -29.11 1.40 -0.33
C MET A 286 -28.98 2.06 -1.71
N PHE A 287 -27.98 1.67 -2.51
CA PHE A 287 -27.71 2.32 -3.79
C PHE A 287 -28.63 1.84 -4.92
N PHE A 288 -29.16 0.62 -4.85
CA PHE A 288 -29.92 0.01 -5.94
C PHE A 288 -31.43 0.11 -5.76
N SER A 289 -31.94 0.18 -4.52
CA SER A 289 -33.38 0.23 -4.26
C SER A 289 -34.11 1.34 -5.02
N PRO A 290 -33.59 2.58 -5.14
CA PRO A 290 -34.23 3.62 -5.94
C PRO A 290 -34.36 3.30 -7.44
N HIS A 291 -33.64 2.29 -7.92
CA HIS A 291 -33.56 1.92 -9.33
C HIS A 291 -34.21 0.57 -9.65
N TYR A 292 -34.86 -0.09 -8.69
CA TYR A 292 -35.49 -1.41 -8.89
C TYR A 292 -36.50 -1.43 -10.04
N ALA A 293 -37.21 -0.33 -10.30
CA ALA A 293 -38.13 -0.24 -11.44
C ALA A 293 -37.42 -0.39 -12.81
N ARG A 294 -36.11 -0.16 -12.87
CA ARG A 294 -35.28 -0.30 -14.09
C ARG A 294 -34.60 -1.67 -14.19
N PHE A 295 -34.78 -2.54 -13.21
CA PHE A 295 -34.04 -3.81 -13.15
C PHE A 295 -34.72 -4.83 -14.06
N GLY A 296 -33.98 -5.27 -15.08
CA GLY A 296 -34.37 -6.47 -15.83
C GLY A 296 -34.21 -7.74 -15.00
N CYS A 297 -34.80 -8.84 -15.47
CA CYS A 297 -34.75 -10.15 -14.82
C CYS A 297 -33.30 -10.60 -14.48
N GLY A 298 -32.34 -10.32 -15.38
CA GLY A 298 -30.93 -10.67 -15.17
C GLY A 298 -30.28 -9.96 -13.97
N ILE A 299 -30.60 -8.68 -13.75
CA ILE A 299 -30.06 -7.89 -12.63
C ILE A 299 -30.66 -8.39 -11.31
N PHE A 300 -31.97 -8.63 -11.29
CA PHE A 300 -32.64 -9.22 -10.12
C PHE A 300 -32.09 -10.60 -9.78
N ALA A 301 -31.82 -11.45 -10.77
CA ALA A 301 -31.24 -12.77 -10.54
C ALA A 301 -29.84 -12.68 -9.90
N PHE A 302 -28.99 -11.76 -10.37
CA PHE A 302 -27.69 -11.49 -9.78
C PHE A 302 -27.82 -11.00 -8.33
N TRP A 303 -28.58 -9.92 -8.10
CA TRP A 303 -28.77 -9.34 -6.78
C TRP A 303 -29.32 -10.36 -5.78
N ARG A 304 -30.30 -11.17 -6.22
CA ARG A 304 -30.88 -12.26 -5.42
C ARG A 304 -29.80 -13.26 -5.03
N ARG A 305 -29.01 -13.79 -5.97
CA ARG A 305 -27.94 -14.75 -5.65
C ARG A 305 -26.92 -14.18 -4.67
N SER A 306 -26.54 -12.91 -4.82
CA SER A 306 -25.64 -12.23 -3.89
C SER A 306 -26.27 -12.10 -2.50
N ALA A 307 -27.53 -11.67 -2.39
CA ALA A 307 -28.24 -11.51 -1.12
C ALA A 307 -28.44 -12.84 -0.38
N PHE A 308 -28.87 -13.89 -1.09
CA PHE A 308 -29.10 -15.22 -0.52
C PHE A 308 -27.82 -15.99 -0.17
N SER A 309 -26.63 -15.47 -0.54
CA SER A 309 -25.35 -16.03 -0.10
C SER A 309 -25.02 -15.72 1.37
N ILE A 310 -25.82 -14.88 2.03
CA ILE A 310 -25.74 -14.64 3.47
C ILE A 310 -26.58 -15.70 4.19
N PRO A 311 -25.99 -16.50 5.10
CA PRO A 311 -26.75 -17.45 5.89
C PRO A 311 -27.90 -16.77 6.65
N CYS A 312 -29.14 -17.23 6.43
CA CYS A 312 -30.35 -16.62 7.02
C CYS A 312 -30.33 -16.58 8.55
N PHE A 313 -29.54 -17.41 9.23
CA PHE A 313 -29.43 -17.41 10.69
C PHE A 313 -28.80 -16.12 11.25
N ILE A 314 -28.02 -15.39 10.45
CA ILE A 314 -27.40 -14.10 10.86
C ILE A 314 -28.45 -12.98 10.91
N LEU A 315 -29.51 -13.08 10.13
CA LEU A 315 -30.61 -12.11 10.11
C LEU A 315 -31.67 -12.40 11.18
N ARG A 316 -31.53 -13.50 11.94
CA ARG A 316 -32.46 -13.81 13.02
C ARG A 316 -32.11 -12.91 14.22
N PRO A 317 -33.02 -12.04 14.67
CA PRO A 317 -32.77 -11.24 15.87
C PRO A 317 -32.47 -12.19 17.04
N PRO A 318 -31.56 -11.83 17.96
CA PRO A 318 -31.31 -12.64 19.14
C PRO A 318 -32.65 -12.88 19.86
N PRO A 319 -32.90 -14.09 20.37
CA PRO A 319 -34.12 -14.36 21.10
C PRO A 319 -34.23 -13.32 22.21
N LEU A 320 -35.36 -12.59 22.25
CA LEU A 320 -35.68 -11.66 23.32
C LEU A 320 -35.40 -12.40 24.63
N SER A 321 -34.41 -11.93 25.40
CA SER A 321 -34.05 -12.54 26.67
C SER A 321 -35.34 -12.65 27.48
N ALA A 322 -35.75 -13.88 27.78
CA ALA A 322 -36.97 -14.13 28.53
C ALA A 322 -36.94 -13.23 29.78
N PRO A 323 -38.04 -12.53 30.10
CA PRO A 323 -38.07 -11.65 31.25
C PRO A 323 -37.58 -12.44 32.45
N ALA A 324 -36.55 -11.92 33.12
CA ALA A 324 -35.99 -12.53 34.31
C ALA A 324 -37.16 -12.81 35.24
N ARG A 325 -37.49 -14.10 35.46
CA ARG A 325 -38.49 -14.51 36.43
C ARG A 325 -38.00 -13.99 37.77
N THR A 326 -38.53 -12.86 38.19
CA THR A 326 -38.44 -12.36 39.55
C THR A 326 -39.00 -13.46 40.44
N ARG A 327 -38.10 -14.17 41.13
CA ARG A 327 -38.47 -15.07 42.22
C ARG A 327 -39.17 -14.21 43.27
N THR A 328 -40.49 -14.30 43.33
CA THR A 328 -41.25 -13.85 44.50
C THR A 328 -40.83 -14.73 45.67
N ALA A 329 -40.34 -14.07 46.72
CA ALA A 329 -40.06 -14.68 48.02
C ALA A 329 -41.35 -15.08 48.73
#